data_AF-R9M4H8-F1
#
_entry.id   AF-R9M4H8-F1
#
_cell.length_a   1.000
_cell.length_b   1.000
_cell.length_c   1.000
_cell.angle_alpha   90.00
_cell.angle_beta   90.00
_cell.angle_gamma   90.00
#
_symmetry.space_group_name_H-M   'P 1'
#
loop_
_entity.id
_entity.type
_entity.pdbx_description
1 polymer ?
#
loop_
_entity_poly.entity_id
_entity_poly.type
_entity_poly.pdbx_seq_one_letter_code
_entity_poly.pdbx_strand_id
1 'polypeptide(L)' 'MNQEQLRAAWEAMVSWLSDPHEPGKAPSKIVCAGQFGYNEMRCCIFKFKTGALGGWLVGLCGGSEGDDPEPCGHTFSEM' A
#
# COMPACT_ATOMS: atom_id res chain seq x y z
N MET A 1 -10.70 3.25 9.08
CA MET A 1 -10.62 2.18 8.08
C MET A 1 -11.17 0.92 8.72
N ASN A 2 -12.08 0.19 8.07
CA ASN A 2 -12.47 -1.14 8.54
C ASN A 2 -11.42 -2.20 8.11
N GLN A 3 -11.60 -3.45 8.52
CA GLN A 3 -10.66 -4.54 8.20
C GLN A 3 -10.63 -4.88 6.70
N GLU A 4 -11.77 -4.74 6.02
CA GLU A 4 -11.89 -5.04 4.58
C GLU A 4 -11.14 -4.03 3.73
N GLN A 5 -11.34 -2.73 4.01
CA GLN A 5 -10.59 -1.64 3.38
C GLN A 5 -9.08 -1.74 3.62
N LEU A 6 -8.65 -2.15 4.81
CA LEU A 6 -7.22 -2.38 5.09
C LEU A 6 -6.66 -3.56 4.29
N ARG A 7 -7.44 -4.64 4.14
CA ARG A 7 -7.06 -5.80 3.32
C ARG A 7 -6.96 -5.41 1.86
N ALA A 8 -7.95 -4.68 1.32
CA ALA A 8 -7.96 -4.23 -0.06
C ALA A 8 -6.76 -3.32 -0.36
N ALA A 9 -6.45 -2.37 0.54
CA ALA A 9 -5.27 -1.52 0.41
C ALA A 9 -3.95 -2.33 0.44
N TRP A 10 -3.89 -3.38 1.26
CA TRP A 10 -2.73 -4.27 1.32
C TRP A 10 -2.59 -5.09 0.02
N GLU A 11 -3.67 -5.66 -0.49
CA GLU A 11 -3.69 -6.43 -1.73
C GLU A 11 -3.31 -5.56 -2.94
N ALA A 12 -3.84 -4.34 -3.01
CA ALA A 12 -3.47 -3.36 -4.03
C ALA A 12 -1.98 -2.99 -3.96
N MET A 13 -1.44 -2.74 -2.76
CA MET A 13 -0.01 -2.46 -2.58
C MET A 13 0.86 -3.65 -3.00
N VAL A 14 0.51 -4.88 -2.60
CA VAL A 14 1.28 -6.07 -2.99
C VAL A 14 1.21 -6.33 -4.48
N SER A 15 0.03 -6.17 -5.08
CA SER A 15 -0.17 -6.30 -6.53
C SER A 15 0.71 -5.31 -7.29
N TRP A 16 0.63 -4.02 -6.93
CA TRP A 16 1.45 -2.96 -7.51
C TRP A 16 2.95 -3.24 -7.38
N LEU A 17 3.41 -3.64 -6.19
CA LEU A 17 4.82 -3.96 -5.97
C LEU A 17 5.30 -5.18 -6.77
N SER A 18 4.38 -6.08 -7.10
CA SER A 18 4.69 -7.31 -7.85
C SER A 18 4.62 -7.11 -9.36
N ASP A 19 4.07 -5.99 -9.84
CA ASP A 19 3.90 -5.72 -11.26
C ASP A 19 5.29 -5.49 -11.93
N PRO A 20 5.62 -6.25 -12.98
CA PRO A 20 6.90 -6.16 -13.70
C PRO A 20 7.14 -4.84 -14.42
N HIS A 21 6.11 -4.02 -14.65
CA HIS A 21 6.23 -2.69 -15.24
C HIS A 21 6.47 -1.58 -14.21
N GLU A 22 6.20 -1.85 -12.93
CA GLU A 22 6.38 -0.94 -11.81
C GLU A 22 7.70 -1.30 -11.06
N PRO A 23 7.76 -1.78 -9.79
CA PRO A 23 9.02 -2.19 -9.16
C PRO A 23 9.39 -3.68 -9.35
N GLY A 24 8.50 -4.49 -9.93
CA GLY A 24 8.80 -5.84 -10.44
C GLY A 24 9.14 -6.92 -9.42
N LYS A 25 8.82 -6.73 -8.13
CA LYS A 25 9.11 -7.74 -7.10
C LYS A 25 8.19 -7.64 -5.87
N ALA A 26 7.50 -8.75 -5.60
CA ALA A 26 6.72 -8.92 -4.37
C ALA A 26 7.55 -8.63 -3.11
N PRO A 27 6.98 -7.93 -2.10
CA PRO A 27 7.69 -7.62 -0.88
C PRO A 27 7.94 -8.89 -0.06
N SER A 28 9.18 -9.05 0.42
CA SER A 28 9.56 -10.10 1.39
C SER A 28 8.96 -9.88 2.77
N LYS A 29 8.64 -8.62 3.10
CA LYS A 29 7.92 -8.22 4.31
C LYS A 29 7.18 -6.93 4.04
N ILE A 30 5.96 -6.80 4.56
CA ILE A 30 5.15 -5.60 4.46
C ILE A 30 4.31 -5.46 5.72
N VAL A 31 4.18 -4.23 6.23
CA VAL A 31 3.38 -3.89 7.40
C VAL A 31 2.66 -2.56 7.16
N CYS A 32 1.43 -2.42 7.64
CA CYS A 32 0.77 -1.11 7.73
C CYS A 32 1.40 -0.34 8.90
N ALA A 33 2.06 0.76 8.59
CA ALA A 33 2.80 1.59 9.54
C ALA A 33 1.99 2.81 10.02
N GLY A 34 0.89 3.14 9.34
CA GLY A 34 0.04 4.27 9.69
C GLY A 34 -1.11 4.45 8.71
N GLN A 35 -2.04 5.32 9.09
CA GLN A 35 -3.18 5.72 8.26
C GLN A 35 -3.36 7.24 8.41
N PHE A 36 -3.83 7.91 7.37
CA PHE A 36 -4.17 9.33 7.42
C PHE A 36 -5.33 9.65 6.47
N GLY A 37 -6.03 10.73 6.74
CA GLY A 37 -7.07 11.25 5.85
C GLY A 37 -6.49 12.26 4.86
N TYR A 38 -6.90 12.19 3.60
CA TYR A 38 -6.59 13.20 2.59
C TYR A 38 -7.77 13.34 1.63
N ASN A 39 -8.33 14.55 1.52
CA ASN A 39 -9.46 14.86 0.63
C ASN A 39 -10.60 13.82 0.72
N GLU A 40 -11.11 13.59 1.94
CA GLU A 40 -12.18 12.61 2.27
C GLU A 40 -11.82 11.11 2.10
N MET A 41 -10.62 10.80 1.60
CA MET A 41 -10.11 9.44 1.48
C MET A 41 -9.28 9.03 2.70
N ARG A 42 -9.31 7.74 3.06
CA ARG A 42 -8.44 7.18 4.11
C ARG A 42 -7.26 6.43 3.50
N CYS A 43 -6.08 7.00 3.53
CA CYS A 43 -4.88 6.41 2.96
C CYS A 43 -4.13 5.51 3.96
N CYS A 44 -3.44 4.49 3.45
CA CYS A 44 -2.54 3.62 4.21
C CYS A 44 -1.07 3.95 3.91
N ILE A 45 -0.26 4.02 4.96
CA ILE A 45 1.19 4.04 4.87
C ILE A 45 1.69 2.62 5.11
N PHE A 46 2.34 2.03 4.11
CA PHE A 46 2.99 0.74 4.22
C PHE A 46 4.49 0.90 4.37
N LYS A 47 5.10 0.09 5.24
CA LYS A 47 6.54 -0.15 5.24
C LYS A 47 6.81 -1.53 4.69
N PHE A 48 7.71 -1.65 3.74
CA PHE A 48 8.00 -2.92 3.10
C PHE A 48 9.50 -3.14 2.83
N LYS A 49 9.87 -4.39 2.56
CA LYS A 49 11.21 -4.81 2.16
C LYS A 49 11.14 -5.64 0.89
N THR A 50 11.97 -5.33 -0.10
CA THR A 50 12.11 -6.11 -1.35
C THR A 50 12.99 -7.36 -1.18
N GLY A 51 13.71 -7.48 -0.07
CA GLY A 51 14.49 -8.66 0.30
C GLY A 51 14.84 -8.68 1.79
N ALA A 52 15.23 -9.84 2.33
CA ALA A 52 15.48 -10.02 3.76
C ALA A 52 16.55 -9.06 4.33
N LEU A 53 17.60 -8.81 3.55
CA LEU A 53 18.71 -7.90 3.89
C LEU A 53 18.49 -6.45 3.42
N GLY A 54 17.41 -6.19 2.69
CA GLY A 54 17.08 -4.85 2.19
C GLY A 54 16.67 -3.89 3.30
N GLY A 55 16.86 -2.60 3.03
CA GLY A 55 16.32 -1.51 3.83
C GLY A 55 14.79 -1.51 3.83
N TRP A 56 14.21 -0.76 4.77
CA TRP A 56 12.77 -0.51 4.77
C TRP A 56 12.46 0.62 3.79
N LEU A 57 11.54 0.35 2.88
CA LEU A 57 10.95 1.34 1.97
C LEU A 57 9.56 1.72 2.47
N VAL A 58 9.06 2.86 2.00
CA VAL A 58 7.73 3.36 2.32
C VAL A 58 6.88 3.36 1.06
N GLY A 59 5.67 2.85 1.20
CA GLY A 59 4.64 2.87 0.19
C GLY A 59 3.38 3.57 0.69
N LEU A 60 2.68 4.24 -0.21
CA LEU A 60 1.37 4.82 0.04
C LEU A 60 0.34 4.10 -0.81
N CYS A 61 -0.77 3.70 -0.22
CA CYS A 61 -1.94 3.25 -0.95
C CYS A 61 -3.05 4.27 -0.72
N GLY A 62 -3.46 4.94 -1.80
CA GLY A 62 -4.57 5.87 -1.83
C GLY A 62 -5.85 5.20 -1.39
N GLY A 63 -6.54 5.86 -0.45
CA GLY A 63 -7.70 5.31 0.22
C GLY A 63 -8.94 5.16 -0.64
N SER A 64 -9.93 4.50 -0.04
CA SER A 64 -11.30 4.44 -0.51
C SER A 64 -12.10 5.65 -0.01
N GLU A 65 -13.12 6.05 -0.77
CA GLU A 65 -14.08 7.09 -0.40
C GLU A 65 -15.22 6.47 0.44
N GLY A 66 -15.48 7.01 1.64
CA GLY A 66 -16.56 6.52 2.49
C GLY A 66 -16.42 5.06 2.96
N ASP A 67 -17.41 4.23 2.62
CA ASP A 67 -17.45 2.78 2.92
C ASP A 67 -17.02 1.91 1.73
N ASP A 68 -16.63 2.54 0.61
CA ASP A 68 -16.12 1.82 -0.54
C ASP A 68 -14.86 1.03 -0.14
N PRO A 69 -14.68 -0.21 -0.64
CA PRO A 69 -13.51 -1.03 -0.33
C PRO A 69 -12.37 -0.83 -1.34
N GLU A 70 -12.61 -0.24 -2.52
CA GLU A 70 -11.59 -0.13 -3.56
C GLU A 70 -10.68 1.09 -3.31
N PRO A 71 -9.35 0.90 -3.31
CA PRO A 71 -8.42 2.03 -3.24
C PRO A 71 -8.40 2.78 -4.58
N CYS A 72 -8.23 4.10 -4.54
CA CYS A 72 -8.30 4.99 -5.72
C CYS A 72 -7.18 4.82 -6.76
N GLY A 73 -6.41 3.72 -6.72
CA GLY A 73 -5.38 3.39 -7.72
C GLY A 73 -4.05 4.13 -7.57
N HIS A 74 -3.92 5.09 -6.65
CA HIS A 74 -2.66 5.76 -6.37
C HIS A 74 -1.81 4.95 -5.40
N THR A 75 -0.99 4.05 -5.95
CA THR A 75 0.05 3.36 -5.19
C THR A 75 1.41 3.93 -5.54
N PHE A 76 2.15 4.42 -4.53
CA PHE A 76 3.45 5.06 -4.73
C PHE A 76 4.48 4.47 -3.77
N SER A 77 5.73 4.31 -4.21
CA SER A 77 6.87 4.04 -3.33
C SER A 77 8.09 4.81 -3.79
N GLU A 78 8.80 5.47 -2.88
CA GLU A 78 10.09 6.09 -3.16
C GLU A 78 11.22 5.09 -2.84
N MET A 79 12.15 4.89 -3.77
CA MET A 79 13.38 4.10 -3.60
C MET A 79 14.59 4.99 -3.38
#